data_AF-A0A4R5KR03-F1
#
_entry.id   AF-A0A4R5KR03-F1
#
_cell.length_a   1.000
_cell.length_b   1.000
_cell.length_c   1.000
_cell.angle_alpha   90.00
_cell.angle_beta   90.00
_cell.angle_gamma   90.00
#
_symmetry.space_group_name_H-M   'P 1'
#
loop_
_entity.id
_entity.type
_entity.pdbx_description
1 polymer ?
#
loop_
_entity_poly.entity_id
_entity_poly.type
_entity_poly.pdbx_seq_one_letter_code
_entity_poly.pdbx_strand_id
1 'polypeptide(L)'
;MSTTLASPKRLTIASVPVVGMIITPFLPFVSTPTLWLGLPSAVVWMALMIVATVAALQIIERTYLREGGAELDRLEAEQSAAAAAAGTVTEAH
;
A
#
# COMPACT_ATOMS: atom_id res chain seq x y z
N MET A 1 -3.10 13.34 -9.38
CA MET A 1 -3.49 11.95 -9.05
C MET A 1 -2.22 11.11 -9.19
N SER A 2 -1.60 10.71 -8.08
CA SER A 2 -0.25 10.11 -8.07
C SER A 2 -0.23 8.80 -8.88
N THR A 3 0.59 8.76 -9.93
CA THR A 3 0.70 7.66 -10.90
C THR A 3 1.43 6.43 -10.34
N THR A 4 1.97 6.53 -9.13
CA THR A 4 2.80 5.51 -8.46
C THR A 4 2.07 4.19 -8.21
N LEU A 5 0.74 4.20 -8.10
CA LEU A 5 -0.09 2.99 -7.98
C LEU A 5 -0.60 2.45 -9.32
N ALA A 6 -0.53 3.22 -10.41
CA ALA A 6 -1.13 2.86 -11.70
C ALA A 6 -0.36 1.77 -12.46
N SER A 7 0.88 1.47 -12.05
CA SER A 7 1.62 0.34 -12.60
C SER A 7 0.84 -0.97 -12.35
N PRO A 8 0.45 -1.72 -13.40
CA PRO A 8 -0.32 -2.95 -13.26
C PRO A 8 0.29 -3.93 -12.25
N LYS A 9 1.62 -3.99 -12.22
CA LYS A 9 2.39 -4.84 -11.30
C LYS A 9 2.18 -4.46 -9.84
N ARG A 10 2.22 -3.18 -9.50
CA ARG A 10 2.08 -2.70 -8.12
C ARG A 10 0.65 -2.84 -7.63
N LEU A 11 -0.31 -2.64 -8.54
CA LEU A 11 -1.73 -2.89 -8.27
C LEU A 11 -1.98 -4.37 -7.92
N THR A 12 -1.36 -5.32 -8.65
CA THR A 12 -1.47 -6.75 -8.33
C THR A 12 -0.85 -7.10 -6.98
N ILE A 13 0.25 -6.44 -6.58
CA ILE A 13 0.88 -6.70 -5.27
C ILE A 13 -0.01 -6.14 -4.14
N ALA A 14 -0.56 -4.94 -4.31
CA ALA A 14 -1.44 -4.30 -3.33
C ALA A 14 -2.78 -5.02 -3.17
N SER A 15 -3.26 -5.75 -4.18
CA SER A 15 -4.55 -6.42 -4.14
C SER A 15 -4.55 -7.74 -3.35
N VAL A 16 -3.38 -8.32 -3.04
CA VAL A 16 -3.27 -9.57 -2.28
C VAL A 16 -4.04 -9.55 -0.95
N PRO A 17 -3.82 -8.59 -0.03
CA PRO A 17 -4.59 -8.53 1.21
C PRO A 17 -6.08 -8.27 0.97
N VAL A 18 -6.46 -7.53 -0.07
CA VAL A 18 -7.87 -7.27 -0.41
C VAL A 18 -8.57 -8.58 -0.80
N VAL A 19 -7.94 -9.36 -1.66
CA VAL A 19 -8.45 -10.69 -2.06
C VAL A 19 -8.55 -11.61 -0.85
N GLY A 20 -7.54 -11.59 0.03
CA GLY A 20 -7.59 -12.31 1.30
C GLY A 20 -8.81 -11.90 2.14
N MET A 21 -9.10 -10.60 2.28
CA MET A 21 -10.27 -10.15 3.01
C MET A 21 -11.58 -10.62 2.38
N ILE A 22 -11.70 -10.61 1.05
CA ILE A 22 -12.87 -11.13 0.32
C ILE A 22 -13.06 -12.63 0.53
N ILE A 23 -11.98 -13.39 0.74
CA ILE A 23 -12.02 -14.83 1.00
C ILE A 23 -12.56 -15.16 2.41
N THR A 24 -12.40 -14.25 3.37
CA THR A 24 -12.77 -14.45 4.79
C THR A 24 -14.14 -15.12 5.02
N PRO A 25 -15.28 -14.66 4.43
CA PRO A 25 -16.59 -15.29 4.66
C PRO A 25 -16.69 -16.75 4.20
N PHE A 26 -15.81 -17.20 3.32
CA PHE A 26 -15.78 -18.57 2.82
C PHE A 26 -14.89 -19.49 3.67
N LEU A 27 -14.23 -18.97 4.70
CA LEU A 27 -13.36 -19.75 5.56
C LEU A 27 -14.17 -20.49 6.64
N PRO A 28 -13.78 -21.73 7.01
CA PRO A 28 -14.54 -22.56 7.95
C PRO A 28 -14.76 -21.90 9.31
N PHE A 29 -13.83 -21.04 9.72
CA PHE A 29 -13.84 -20.39 11.03
C PHE A 29 -14.93 -19.34 11.23
N VAL A 30 -15.62 -18.94 10.15
CA VAL A 30 -16.76 -18.02 10.21
C VAL A 30 -17.99 -18.72 10.78
N SER A 31 -18.12 -20.02 10.51
CA SER A 31 -19.30 -20.81 10.90
C SER A 31 -19.01 -21.81 12.01
N THR A 32 -17.74 -22.21 12.18
CA THR A 32 -17.35 -23.26 13.12
C THR A 32 -16.09 -22.85 13.87
N PRO A 33 -15.97 -23.06 15.19
CA PRO A 33 -14.71 -22.84 15.90
C PRO A 33 -13.62 -23.78 15.38
N THR A 34 -12.61 -23.24 14.69
CA THR A 34 -11.45 -24.03 14.22
C THR A 34 -10.15 -23.51 14.81
N LEU A 35 -9.18 -24.40 14.97
CA LEU A 35 -7.85 -24.08 15.46
C LEU A 35 -6.82 -24.27 14.34
N TRP A 36 -5.94 -23.29 14.17
CA TRP A 36 -4.74 -23.39 13.33
C TRP A 36 -3.52 -23.19 14.23
N LEU A 37 -2.55 -24.11 14.15
CA LEU A 37 -1.33 -24.08 14.98
C LEU A 37 -1.62 -24.02 16.51
N GLY A 38 -2.79 -24.50 16.96
CA GLY A 38 -3.22 -24.43 18.35
C GLY A 38 -3.87 -23.11 18.78
N LEU A 39 -3.97 -22.12 17.89
CA LEU A 39 -4.66 -20.84 18.13
C LEU A 39 -6.00 -20.77 17.39
N PRO A 40 -6.93 -19.91 17.82
CA PRO A 40 -8.13 -19.60 17.04
C PRO A 40 -7.74 -19.19 15.62
N SER A 41 -8.24 -19.92 14.62
CA SER A 41 -7.84 -19.72 13.22
C SER A 41 -8.17 -18.31 12.70
N ALA A 42 -9.20 -17.65 13.26
CA ALA A 42 -9.49 -16.25 12.96
C ALA A 42 -8.32 -15.32 13.36
N VAL A 43 -7.67 -15.57 14.50
CA VAL A 43 -6.49 -14.80 14.96
C VAL A 43 -5.30 -15.06 14.03
N VAL A 44 -5.07 -16.31 13.65
CA VAL A 44 -4.00 -16.67 12.71
C VAL A 44 -4.24 -16.03 11.34
N TRP A 45 -5.48 -16.03 10.86
CA TRP A 45 -5.86 -15.40 9.60
C TRP A 45 -5.63 -13.87 9.62
N MET A 46 -6.04 -13.19 10.69
CA MET A 46 -5.76 -11.76 10.86
C MET A 46 -4.25 -11.48 10.84
N ALA A 47 -3.45 -12.27 11.55
CA ALA A 47 -2.01 -12.12 11.55
C ALA A 47 -1.42 -12.31 10.14
N LEU A 48 -1.88 -13.32 9.39
CA LEU A 48 -1.49 -13.53 8.00
C LEU A 48 -1.84 -12.33 7.11
N MET A 49 -3.03 -11.73 7.27
CA MET A 49 -3.45 -10.55 6.49
C MET A 49 -2.63 -9.29 6.83
N ILE A 50 -2.23 -9.11 8.09
CA ILE A 50 -1.33 -8.02 8.49
C ILE A 50 0.04 -8.21 7.86
N VAL A 51 0.61 -9.41 7.97
CA VAL A 51 1.92 -9.74 7.36
C VAL A 51 1.86 -9.58 5.84
N ALA A 52 0.80 -10.04 5.19
CA ALA A 52 0.61 -9.87 3.75
C ALA A 52 0.54 -8.40 3.34
N THR A 53 -0.17 -7.56 4.11
CA THR A 53 -0.24 -6.11 3.88
C THR A 53 1.14 -5.46 3.99
N VAL A 54 1.87 -5.73 5.07
CA VAL A 54 3.23 -5.19 5.27
C VAL A 54 4.16 -5.66 4.16
N ALA A 55 4.13 -6.95 3.81
CA ALA A 55 4.95 -7.50 2.74
C ALA A 55 4.63 -6.84 1.38
N ALA A 56 3.35 -6.64 1.07
CA ALA A 56 2.92 -5.96 -0.15
C ALA A 56 3.47 -4.53 -0.22
N LEU A 57 3.36 -3.77 0.88
CA LEU A 57 3.91 -2.41 0.97
C LEU A 57 5.44 -2.41 0.78
N GLN A 58 6.15 -3.29 1.47
CA GLN A 58 7.61 -3.42 1.35
C GLN A 58 8.05 -3.76 -0.08
N ILE A 59 7.30 -4.60 -0.79
CA ILE A 59 7.59 -4.95 -2.19
C ILE A 59 7.34 -3.74 -3.10
N ILE A 60 6.25 -3.01 -2.89
CA ILE A 60 5.92 -1.80 -3.67
C ILE A 60 6.99 -0.73 -3.46
N GLU A 61 7.38 -0.46 -2.22
CA GLU A 61 8.42 0.51 -1.87
C GLU A 61 9.78 0.12 -2.48
N ARG A 62 10.21 -1.14 -2.34
CA ARG A 62 11.46 -1.62 -2.95
C ARG A 62 11.44 -1.50 -4.47
N THR A 63 10.29 -1.75 -5.09
CA THR A 63 10.12 -1.60 -6.54
C THR A 63 10.19 -0.12 -6.92
N TYR A 64 9.60 0.76 -6.12
CA TYR A 64 9.65 2.21 -6.28
C TYR A 64 11.06 2.78 -6.21
N LEU A 65 11.82 2.41 -5.18
CA LEU A 65 13.19 2.86 -5.02
C LEU A 65 14.09 2.35 -6.16
N ARG A 66 13.87 1.11 -6.64
CA ARG A 66 14.60 0.58 -7.81
C ARG A 66 14.29 1.31 -9.11
N GLU A 67 13.08 1.84 -9.26
CA GLU A 67 12.64 2.56 -10.47
C GLU A 67 13.02 4.06 -10.43
N GLY A 68 13.79 4.50 -9.43
CA GLY A 68 14.24 5.90 -9.31
C GLY A 68 13.19 6.83 -8.69
N GLY A 69 12.17 6.28 -8.03
CA GLY A 69 11.08 7.04 -7.44
C GLY A 69 11.51 8.16 -6.49
N ALA A 70 12.58 7.95 -5.71
CA ALA A 70 13.09 8.96 -4.78
C ALA A 70 13.54 10.26 -5.48
N GLU A 71 14.03 10.15 -6.72
CA GLU A 71 14.41 11.33 -7.51
C GLU A 71 13.17 12.05 -8.05
N LEU A 72 12.14 11.31 -8.44
CA LEU A 72 10.85 11.89 -8.86
C LEU A 72 10.19 12.68 -7.72
N ASP A 73 10.15 12.12 -6.50
CA ASP A 73 9.60 12.83 -5.32
C ASP A 73 10.36 14.12 -5.02
N ARG A 74 11.69 14.10 -5.16
CA ARG A 74 12.54 15.29 -4.97
C ARG A 74 12.19 16.38 -5.97
N LEU A 75 12.08 16.03 -7.25
CA LEU A 75 11.72 16.97 -8.31
C LEU A 75 10.30 17.54 -8.14
N GLU A 76 9.32 16.72 -7.73
CA GLU A 76 7.96 17.17 -7.42
C GLU A 76 7.94 18.15 -6.23
N ALA A 77 8.73 17.89 -5.20
CA ALA A 77 8.86 18.79 -4.05
C ALA A 77 9.53 20.13 -4.42
N GLU A 78 10.60 20.09 -5.22
CA GLU A 78 11.26 21.29 -5.75
C GLU A 78 10.30 22.13 -6.61
N GLN A 79 9.52 21.49 -7.49
CA GLN A 79 8.49 22.18 -8.28
C GLN A 79 7.38 22.79 -7.42
N SER A 80 6.90 22.06 -6.41
CA SER A 80 5.84 22.54 -5.52
C SER A 80 6.31 23.75 -4.69
N ALA A 81 7.57 23.73 -4.24
CA ALA A 81 8.19 24.86 -3.56
C ALA A 81 8.36 26.07 -4.48
N ALA A 82 8.79 25.85 -5.73
CA ALA A 82 8.90 26.92 -6.72
C ALA A 82 7.54 27.53 -7.08
N ALA A 83 6.49 26.71 -7.21
CA ALA A 83 5.12 27.18 -7.46
C ALA A 83 4.56 27.99 -6.29
N ALA A 84 4.81 27.55 -5.05
CA ALA A 84 4.44 28.31 -3.85
C ALA A 84 5.16 29.68 -3.79
N ALA A 85 6.46 29.71 -4.09
CA ALA A 85 7.23 30.95 -4.15
C ALA A 85 6.70 31.91 -5.24
N ALA A 86 6.38 31.40 -6.43
CA ALA A 86 5.80 32.21 -7.52
C ALA A 86 4.42 32.79 -7.18
N GLY A 87 3.58 32.03 -6.45
CA GLY A 87 2.29 32.50 -5.95
C GLY A 87 2.43 33.65 -4.96
N THR A 88 3.37 33.55 -4.02
CA THR A 88 3.63 34.63 -3.03
C THR A 88 4.12 35.95 -3.67
N VAL A 89 4.83 35.86 -4.79
CA VAL A 89 5.30 37.06 -5.54
C VAL A 89 4.15 37.72 -6.30
N THR A 90 3.13 36.96 -6.70
CA THR A 90 1.98 37.48 -7.47
C THR A 90 0.94 38.19 -6.58
N GLU A 91 0.76 37.78 -5.32
CA GLU A 91 -0.16 38.45 -4.37
C GLU A 91 0.39 39.75 -3.76
N ALA A 92 1.69 40.02 -3.91
CA ALA A 92 2.36 41.20 -3.37
C ALA A 92 2.35 42.44 -4.31
N HIS A 93 1.66 42.35 -5.45
CA HIS A 93 1.51 43.39 -6.46
C HIS A 93 0.04 43.80 -6.64
#